data_AF-A0A4V6HRD2-F1
#
_entry.id   AF-A0A4V6HRD2-F1
#
_cell.length_a   1.000
_cell.length_b   1.000
_cell.length_c   1.000
_cell.angle_alpha   90.00
_cell.angle_beta   90.00
_cell.angle_gamma   90.00
#
_symmetry.space_group_name_H-M   'P 1'
#
loop_
_entity.id
_entity.type
_entity.pdbx_description
1 polymer ?
#
loop_
_entity_poly.entity_id
_entity_poly.type
_entity_poly.pdbx_seq_one_letter_code
_entity_poly.pdbx_strand_id
1 'polypeptide(L)'
;MNIMKKGNTLIVIFASLSIAALLALSAILMLYMMEDTNPLKKYLPFYENAQNGGNNAFKSENEQMSADHLSNQANGNSAADADSSFVLVGDSRTVAMKEAMKSDSSDSTVYIAKEGEGYEWFKQTGLTELKGVLAESPDETVVFNLGVNDVENISLYLTLFKELIQSYPDASFYFMSVNPVNEEKCKGITNAEIQNFNGSLQEIFSNRYLDCYNYLIKNGFDTVDGLHYTQDTSKAIHQYLTDQIFHS
;
A
#
# COMPACT_ATOMS: atom_id res chain seq x y z
N MET A 1 75.82 -7.27 -8.08
CA MET A 1 75.14 -8.47 -7.58
C MET A 1 74.06 -8.02 -6.59
N ASN A 2 72.83 -7.76 -7.06
CA ASN A 2 71.76 -7.27 -6.20
C ASN A 2 71.04 -8.46 -5.56
N ILE A 3 71.38 -8.73 -4.30
CA ILE A 3 70.70 -9.70 -3.46
C ILE A 3 69.40 -9.05 -2.99
N MET A 4 68.31 -9.20 -3.76
CA MET A 4 66.98 -8.90 -3.22
C MET A 4 66.71 -9.86 -2.05
N LYS A 5 66.48 -9.28 -0.87
CA LYS A 5 66.18 -10.00 0.38
C LYS A 5 64.93 -10.87 0.18
N LYS A 6 65.09 -12.20 0.26
CA LYS A 6 64.02 -13.22 0.15
C LYS A 6 62.77 -12.94 1.01
N GLY A 7 62.90 -12.15 2.08
CA GLY A 7 61.76 -11.76 2.94
C GLY A 7 60.75 -10.82 2.28
N ASN A 8 61.18 -9.93 1.37
CA ASN A 8 60.25 -9.00 0.70
C ASN A 8 59.42 -9.69 -0.39
N THR A 9 60.00 -10.66 -1.09
CA THR A 9 59.29 -11.38 -2.16
C THR A 9 58.10 -12.16 -1.60
N LEU A 10 58.25 -12.78 -0.43
CA LEU A 10 57.18 -13.54 0.21
C LEU A 10 56.03 -12.63 0.66
N ILE A 11 56.33 -11.45 1.23
CA ILE A 11 55.32 -10.45 1.61
C ILE A 11 54.57 -9.92 0.38
N VAL A 12 55.29 -9.66 -0.73
CA VAL A 12 54.66 -9.21 -1.98
C VAL A 12 53.77 -10.28 -2.58
N ILE A 13 54.15 -11.56 -2.50
CA ILE A 13 53.32 -12.69 -2.93
C ILE A 13 52.05 -12.80 -2.07
N PHE A 14 52.16 -12.71 -0.75
CA PHE A 14 50.98 -12.75 0.12
C PHE A 14 50.06 -11.53 -0.08
N ALA A 15 50.63 -10.33 -0.22
CA ALA A 15 49.84 -9.13 -0.49
C ALA A 15 49.09 -9.22 -1.84
N SER A 16 49.74 -9.72 -2.89
CA SER A 16 49.12 -9.89 -4.21
C SER A 16 48.03 -10.97 -4.20
N LEU A 17 48.22 -12.08 -3.48
CA LEU A 17 47.18 -13.09 -3.30
C LEU A 17 45.97 -12.56 -2.52
N SER A 18 46.20 -11.77 -1.46
CA SER A 18 45.12 -11.15 -0.69
C SER A 18 44.32 -10.14 -1.52
N ILE A 19 44.99 -9.32 -2.34
CA ILE A 19 44.32 -8.40 -3.26
C ILE A 19 43.49 -9.17 -4.30
N ALA A 20 44.04 -10.23 -4.88
CA ALA A 20 43.32 -11.08 -5.83
C ALA A 20 42.09 -11.73 -5.18
N ALA A 21 42.19 -12.20 -3.93
CA ALA A 21 41.08 -12.76 -3.17
C ALA A 21 39.99 -11.70 -2.89
N LEU A 22 40.38 -10.48 -2.55
CA LEU A 22 39.43 -9.37 -2.33
C LEU A 22 38.71 -8.96 -3.62
N LEU A 23 39.40 -8.94 -4.76
CA LEU A 23 38.78 -8.67 -6.07
C LEU A 23 37.86 -9.80 -6.52
N ALA A 24 38.21 -11.06 -6.24
CA ALA A 24 37.34 -12.20 -6.50
C ALA A 24 36.09 -12.15 -5.60
N LEU A 25 36.25 -11.82 -4.32
CA LEU A 25 35.14 -11.66 -3.39
C LEU A 25 34.24 -10.49 -3.80
N SER A 26 34.80 -9.35 -4.24
CA SER A 26 34.00 -8.23 -4.72
C SER A 26 33.25 -8.55 -6.02
N ALA A 27 33.84 -9.33 -6.92
CA ALA A 27 33.17 -9.81 -8.13
C ALA A 27 32.05 -10.81 -7.81
N ILE A 28 32.26 -11.72 -6.86
CA ILE A 28 31.23 -12.64 -6.38
C ILE A 28 30.11 -11.87 -5.67
N LEU A 29 30.44 -10.87 -4.85
CA LEU A 29 29.45 -10.01 -4.22
C LEU A 29 28.68 -9.20 -5.26
N MET A 30 29.36 -8.66 -6.29
CA MET A 30 28.70 -8.00 -7.42
C MET A 30 27.76 -8.97 -8.13
N LEU A 31 28.18 -10.21 -8.42
CA LEU A 31 27.32 -11.23 -9.05
C LEU A 31 26.12 -11.61 -8.18
N TYR A 32 26.30 -11.69 -6.85
CA TYR A 32 25.22 -11.94 -5.90
C TYR A 32 24.26 -10.74 -5.79
N MET A 33 24.77 -9.52 -5.96
CA MET A 33 23.97 -8.29 -6.05
C MET A 33 23.49 -7.99 -7.48
N MET A 34 23.88 -8.82 -8.46
CA MET A 34 23.48 -8.75 -9.87
C MET A 34 22.21 -9.56 -10.15
N GLU A 35 21.60 -10.14 -9.11
CA GLU A 35 20.19 -10.52 -9.12
C GLU A 35 19.33 -9.24 -9.04
N ASP A 36 19.21 -8.60 -10.21
CA ASP A 36 18.22 -7.57 -10.60
C ASP A 36 17.89 -6.50 -9.53
N THR A 37 18.87 -5.64 -9.19
CA THR A 37 18.67 -4.46 -8.32
C THR A 37 17.99 -3.27 -9.00
N ASN A 38 17.25 -3.48 -10.08
CA ASN A 38 16.22 -2.53 -10.47
C ASN A 38 14.83 -3.08 -10.09
N PRO A 39 14.36 -2.87 -8.84
CA PRO A 39 13.04 -3.31 -8.41
C PRO A 39 11.91 -2.73 -9.29
N LEU A 40 12.16 -1.62 -10.00
CA LEU A 40 11.20 -1.03 -10.94
C LEU A 40 10.94 -1.92 -12.17
N LYS A 41 11.84 -2.85 -12.50
CA LYS A 41 11.68 -3.71 -13.69
C LYS A 41 10.52 -4.69 -13.54
N LYS A 42 10.18 -5.10 -12.31
CA LYS A 42 8.98 -5.89 -11.98
C LYS A 42 7.69 -5.08 -12.17
N TYR A 43 7.77 -3.76 -12.03
CA TYR A 43 6.64 -2.84 -12.15
C TYR A 43 6.50 -2.17 -13.53
N LEU A 44 7.51 -2.30 -14.42
CA LEU A 44 7.42 -1.86 -15.82
C LEU A 44 6.15 -2.33 -16.56
N PRO A 45 5.69 -3.60 -16.46
CA PRO A 45 4.45 -4.00 -17.13
C PRO A 45 3.18 -3.34 -16.55
N PHE A 46 3.22 -2.82 -15.32
CA PHE A 46 2.12 -2.01 -14.76
C PHE A 46 2.18 -0.55 -15.24
N TYR A 47 3.38 0.01 -15.32
CA TYR A 47 3.60 1.38 -15.81
C TYR A 47 3.23 1.52 -17.31
N GLU A 48 3.54 0.51 -18.12
CA GLU A 48 3.29 0.53 -19.57
C GLU A 48 1.79 0.36 -19.92
N ASN A 49 1.02 -0.33 -19.07
CA ASN A 49 -0.44 -0.49 -19.27
C ASN A 49 -1.25 0.75 -18.86
N ALA A 50 -0.79 1.51 -17.85
CA ALA A 50 -1.48 2.71 -17.36
C ALA A 50 -1.35 3.91 -18.34
N GLN A 51 -0.26 4.00 -19.10
CA GLN A 51 -0.07 5.07 -20.10
C GLN A 51 -0.69 4.77 -21.48
N ASN A 52 -0.96 3.49 -21.83
CA ASN A 52 -1.44 3.09 -23.15
C ASN A 52 -2.94 2.73 -23.22
N GLY A 53 -3.75 3.11 -22.22
CA GLY A 53 -5.21 2.88 -22.27
C GLY A 53 -5.63 1.43 -22.51
N GLY A 54 -4.83 0.48 -22.01
CA GLY A 54 -4.92 -0.94 -22.36
C GLY A 54 -6.08 -1.64 -21.66
N ASN A 55 -7.22 -1.72 -22.36
CA ASN A 55 -8.26 -2.70 -22.08
C ASN A 55 -7.69 -4.12 -22.20
N ASN A 56 -7.27 -4.73 -21.09
CA ASN A 56 -7.09 -6.17 -21.02
C ASN A 56 -8.16 -6.75 -20.13
N ALA A 57 -9.26 -7.07 -20.81
CA ALA A 57 -10.38 -7.82 -20.34
C ALA A 57 -9.93 -9.08 -19.59
N PHE A 58 -10.39 -9.22 -18.34
CA PHE A 58 -10.52 -10.52 -17.73
C PHE A 58 -11.62 -11.25 -18.53
N LYS A 59 -11.22 -12.30 -19.26
CA LYS A 59 -12.14 -13.21 -19.95
C LYS A 59 -13.09 -13.82 -18.92
N SER A 60 -14.36 -13.44 -18.99
CA SER A 60 -15.47 -14.20 -18.43
C SER A 60 -16.10 -14.99 -19.57
N GLU A 61 -15.98 -16.32 -19.51
CA GLU A 61 -16.77 -17.23 -20.33
C GLU A 61 -18.09 -17.50 -19.60
N ASN A 62 -19.17 -16.81 -20.00
CA ASN A 62 -20.46 -17.46 -20.30
C ASN A 62 -21.40 -16.49 -21.05
N GLU A 63 -21.85 -16.90 -22.22
CA GLU A 63 -22.83 -16.18 -23.06
C GLU A 63 -24.27 -16.65 -22.81
N GLN A 64 -25.21 -15.78 -23.25
CA GLN A 64 -26.64 -15.99 -23.57
C GLN A 64 -27.66 -15.80 -22.42
N MET A 65 -28.72 -14.97 -22.49
CA MET A 65 -29.49 -14.28 -23.57
C MET A 65 -30.17 -13.02 -22.97
N SER A 66 -30.14 -11.85 -23.63
CA SER A 66 -31.17 -11.26 -24.50
C SER A 66 -32.32 -10.46 -23.82
N ALA A 67 -32.33 -9.15 -24.18
CA ALA A 67 -33.43 -8.22 -24.47
C ALA A 67 -34.39 -7.71 -23.37
N ASP A 68 -34.51 -6.38 -23.37
CA ASP A 68 -35.59 -5.50 -22.88
C ASP A 68 -35.98 -5.56 -21.40
N HIS A 69 -35.77 -4.46 -20.67
CA HIS A 69 -36.85 -3.51 -20.38
C HIS A 69 -36.34 -2.25 -19.64
N LEU A 70 -36.86 -1.10 -20.06
CA LEU A 70 -36.78 0.19 -19.37
C LEU A 70 -37.61 0.18 -18.08
N SER A 71 -37.18 1.03 -17.14
CA SER A 71 -37.92 1.56 -15.97
C SER A 71 -38.35 0.56 -14.89
N ASN A 72 -37.78 0.72 -13.68
CA ASN A 72 -38.61 1.08 -12.53
C ASN A 72 -37.79 1.61 -11.37
N GLN A 73 -38.05 2.87 -11.05
CA GLN A 73 -37.83 3.42 -9.73
C GLN A 73 -38.89 2.81 -8.81
N ALA A 74 -38.48 1.92 -7.90
CA ALA A 74 -39.35 1.38 -6.87
C ALA A 74 -38.59 1.30 -5.55
N ASN A 75 -38.67 2.41 -4.82
CA ASN A 75 -39.01 2.47 -3.41
C ASN A 75 -38.74 1.18 -2.59
N GLY A 76 -37.57 1.11 -1.98
CA GLY A 76 -37.27 0.19 -0.88
C GLY A 76 -36.80 0.99 0.31
N ASN A 77 -37.69 1.21 1.28
CA ASN A 77 -37.29 1.49 2.65
C ASN A 77 -36.56 0.25 3.17
N SER A 78 -35.25 0.19 3.01
CA SER A 78 -34.41 -0.72 3.77
C SER A 78 -34.06 -0.02 5.08
N ALA A 79 -34.31 -0.71 6.19
CA ALA A 79 -33.73 -0.35 7.47
C ALA A 79 -32.25 -0.04 7.26
N ALA A 80 -31.79 1.11 7.75
CA ALA A 80 -30.40 1.54 7.65
C ALA A 80 -29.48 0.38 8.05
N ASP A 81 -28.58 0.02 7.13
CA ASP A 81 -27.63 -1.06 7.28
C ASP A 81 -26.78 -0.81 8.52
N ALA A 82 -27.05 -1.56 9.59
CA ALA A 82 -26.29 -1.50 10.83
C ALA A 82 -24.96 -2.26 10.73
N ASP A 83 -24.64 -2.85 9.57
CA ASP A 83 -23.56 -3.83 9.38
C ASP A 83 -22.39 -3.33 8.51
N SER A 84 -22.37 -2.07 8.06
CA SER A 84 -21.28 -1.53 7.24
C SER A 84 -20.23 -0.71 8.03
N SER A 85 -19.99 -1.05 9.29
CA SER A 85 -18.99 -0.36 10.12
C SER A 85 -17.62 -1.03 10.03
N PHE A 86 -16.55 -0.23 9.99
CA PHE A 86 -15.18 -0.71 10.09
C PHE A 86 -14.32 0.31 10.83
N VAL A 87 -13.17 -0.13 11.33
CA VAL A 87 -12.12 0.75 11.86
C VAL A 87 -11.21 1.16 10.72
N LEU A 88 -11.08 2.46 10.48
CA LEU A 88 -10.14 3.02 9.53
C LEU A 88 -8.94 3.63 10.26
N VAL A 89 -7.78 3.01 10.08
CA VAL A 89 -6.51 3.45 10.67
C VAL A 89 -5.71 4.21 9.61
N GLY A 90 -5.25 5.43 9.90
CA GLY A 90 -4.49 6.16 8.90
C GLY A 90 -3.84 7.49 9.28
N ASP A 91 -3.34 8.17 8.26
CA ASP A 91 -2.64 9.45 8.37
C ASP A 91 -3.56 10.67 8.16
N SER A 92 -3.01 11.81 7.74
CA SER A 92 -3.76 13.05 7.46
C SER A 92 -4.87 12.87 6.43
N ARG A 93 -4.73 11.95 5.46
CA ARG A 93 -5.79 11.67 4.48
C ARG A 93 -7.00 11.01 5.14
N THR A 94 -6.78 10.19 6.16
CA THR A 94 -7.85 9.57 6.95
C THR A 94 -8.48 10.58 7.89
N VAL A 95 -7.70 11.50 8.47
CA VAL A 95 -8.27 12.64 9.22
C VAL A 95 -9.17 13.47 8.32
N ALA A 96 -8.72 13.84 7.11
CA ALA A 96 -9.53 14.58 6.16
C ALA A 96 -10.79 13.82 5.73
N MET A 97 -10.73 12.49 5.61
CA MET A 97 -11.88 11.64 5.33
C MET A 97 -12.90 11.66 6.47
N LYS A 98 -12.45 11.50 7.71
CA LYS A 98 -13.31 11.67 8.90
C LYS A 98 -14.05 13.00 8.86
N GLU A 99 -13.34 14.08 8.58
CA GLU A 99 -13.94 15.43 8.48
C GLU A 99 -14.96 15.52 7.34
N ALA A 100 -14.69 14.91 6.19
CA ALA A 100 -15.60 14.89 5.04
C ALA A 100 -16.87 14.08 5.31
N MET A 101 -16.80 13.02 6.12
CA MET A 101 -17.92 12.16 6.47
C MET A 101 -18.76 12.65 7.65
N LYS A 102 -18.33 13.68 8.39
CA LYS A 102 -19.06 14.21 9.57
C LYS A 102 -20.53 14.54 9.35
N SER A 103 -20.90 14.99 8.14
CA SER A 103 -22.29 15.33 7.83
C SER A 103 -23.14 14.13 7.42
N ASP A 104 -22.52 12.98 7.18
CA ASP A 104 -23.21 11.76 6.82
C ASP A 104 -23.62 11.01 8.09
N SER A 105 -24.90 11.05 8.41
CA SER A 105 -25.44 10.37 9.60
C SER A 105 -25.44 8.85 9.50
N SER A 106 -25.15 8.29 8.32
CA SER A 106 -25.01 6.85 8.11
C SER A 106 -23.58 6.34 8.29
N ASP A 107 -22.59 7.23 8.35
CA ASP A 107 -21.21 6.83 8.63
C ASP A 107 -21.06 6.37 10.09
N SER A 108 -20.67 5.11 10.25
CA SER A 108 -20.40 4.47 11.53
C SER A 108 -18.92 4.08 11.67
N THR A 109 -18.06 4.49 10.73
CA THR A 109 -16.63 4.20 10.76
C THR A 109 -15.96 4.74 12.02
N VAL A 110 -15.16 3.90 12.67
CA VAL A 110 -14.28 4.31 13.76
C VAL A 110 -12.94 4.75 13.18
N TYR A 111 -12.55 6.00 13.42
CA TYR A 111 -11.32 6.56 12.85
C TYR A 111 -10.19 6.63 13.88
N ILE A 112 -9.11 5.89 13.64
CA ILE A 112 -7.84 5.95 14.40
C ILE A 112 -6.81 6.61 13.49
N ALA A 113 -6.74 7.94 13.53
CA ALA A 113 -5.92 8.68 12.57
C ALA A 113 -5.29 9.94 13.14
N LYS A 114 -4.14 10.31 12.59
CA LYS A 114 -3.41 11.52 13.00
C LYS A 114 -2.70 12.19 11.83
N GLU A 115 -2.74 13.52 11.80
CA GLU A 115 -2.18 14.33 10.72
C GLU A 115 -0.65 14.24 10.66
N GLY A 116 -0.11 14.06 9.45
CA GLY A 116 1.34 14.07 9.19
C GLY A 116 2.10 12.86 9.74
N GLU A 117 1.39 11.84 10.21
CA GLU A 117 1.98 10.68 10.87
C GLU A 117 2.11 9.46 9.94
N GLY A 118 2.96 8.52 10.34
CA GLY A 118 3.22 7.26 9.64
C GLY A 118 3.50 6.12 10.60
N TYR A 119 4.46 5.26 10.25
CA TYR A 119 4.75 4.00 10.92
C TYR A 119 5.07 4.17 12.40
N GLU A 120 5.94 5.13 12.75
CA GLU A 120 6.38 5.30 14.14
C GLU A 120 5.23 5.69 15.06
N TRP A 121 4.37 6.62 14.64
CA TRP A 121 3.17 6.94 15.40
C TRP A 121 2.21 5.76 15.49
N PHE A 122 1.98 5.07 14.37
CA PHE A 122 1.07 3.92 14.39
C PHE A 122 1.59 2.88 15.39
N LYS A 123 2.85 2.48 15.31
CA LYS A 123 3.47 1.53 16.23
C LYS A 123 3.37 1.96 17.70
N GLN A 124 3.64 3.23 17.99
CA GLN A 124 3.74 3.72 19.38
C GLN A 124 2.38 4.06 20.00
N THR A 125 1.44 4.56 19.19
CA THR A 125 0.16 5.14 19.67
C THR A 125 -1.03 4.47 19.00
N GLY A 126 -1.15 4.57 17.67
CA GLY A 126 -2.34 4.09 16.95
C GLY A 126 -2.61 2.59 17.13
N LEU A 127 -1.56 1.79 17.30
CA LEU A 127 -1.64 0.36 17.59
C LEU A 127 -2.24 0.10 18.98
N THR A 128 -1.95 0.94 19.97
CA THR A 128 -2.55 0.81 21.30
C THR A 128 -4.05 1.12 21.24
N GLU A 129 -4.45 2.14 20.50
CA GLU A 129 -5.86 2.48 20.27
C GLU A 129 -6.60 1.35 19.54
N LEU A 130 -6.00 0.82 18.47
CA LEU A 130 -6.57 -0.30 17.71
C LEU A 130 -6.74 -1.55 18.59
N LYS A 131 -5.75 -1.86 19.42
CA LYS A 131 -5.83 -2.97 20.38
C LYS A 131 -6.93 -2.77 21.42
N GLY A 132 -7.23 -1.53 21.79
CA GLY A 132 -8.36 -1.19 22.65
C GLY A 132 -9.68 -1.56 21.99
N VAL A 133 -9.87 -1.15 20.73
CA VAL A 133 -11.07 -1.51 19.94
C VAL A 133 -11.20 -3.03 19.81
N LEU A 134 -10.12 -3.72 19.42
CA LEU A 134 -10.12 -5.18 19.23
C LEU A 134 -10.29 -5.97 20.55
N ALA A 135 -10.05 -5.36 21.70
CA ALA A 135 -10.33 -5.98 22.99
C ALA A 135 -11.83 -5.94 23.33
N GLU A 136 -12.55 -4.93 22.83
CA GLU A 136 -14.00 -4.78 23.00
C GLU A 136 -14.79 -5.54 21.92
N SER A 137 -14.30 -5.50 20.67
CA SER A 137 -14.86 -6.16 19.49
C SER A 137 -13.78 -6.98 18.75
N PRO A 138 -13.58 -8.26 19.12
CA PRO A 138 -12.48 -9.07 18.56
C PRO A 138 -12.60 -9.44 17.09
N ASP A 139 -13.82 -9.38 16.52
CA ASP A 139 -14.17 -9.71 15.14
C ASP A 139 -14.31 -8.49 14.22
N GLU A 140 -13.89 -7.32 14.70
CA GLU A 140 -13.97 -6.05 13.98
C GLU A 140 -13.27 -6.09 12.61
N THR A 141 -13.82 -5.36 11.64
CA THR A 141 -13.17 -5.15 10.35
C THR A 141 -12.26 -3.92 10.42
N VAL A 142 -11.00 -4.07 10.02
CA VAL A 142 -9.96 -3.04 10.14
C VAL A 142 -9.33 -2.79 8.78
N VAL A 143 -9.29 -1.52 8.37
CA VAL A 143 -8.66 -1.07 7.12
C VAL A 143 -7.48 -0.16 7.44
N PHE A 144 -6.33 -0.43 6.82
CA PHE A 144 -5.15 0.44 6.93
C PHE A 144 -5.00 1.35 5.72
N ASN A 145 -4.93 2.67 5.98
CA ASN A 145 -4.61 3.74 5.04
C ASN A 145 -3.38 4.51 5.55
N LEU A 146 -2.21 3.87 5.47
CA LEU A 146 -0.93 4.39 5.96
C LEU A 146 0.16 4.18 4.91
N GLY A 147 1.21 4.99 4.99
CA GLY A 147 2.45 4.81 4.22
C GLY A 147 2.81 5.98 3.32
N VAL A 148 1.92 6.94 3.06
CA VAL A 148 2.23 8.06 2.15
C VAL A 148 3.34 8.97 2.68
N ASN A 149 3.46 9.07 4.00
CA ASN A 149 4.46 9.91 4.66
C ASN A 149 5.81 9.22 4.82
N ASP A 150 5.88 7.91 4.60
CA ASP A 150 7.06 7.09 4.92
C ASP A 150 7.11 5.77 4.12
N VAL A 151 6.99 5.88 2.79
CA VAL A 151 7.00 4.74 1.86
C VAL A 151 8.24 3.86 1.95
N GLU A 152 9.36 4.38 2.44
CA GLU A 152 10.58 3.62 2.69
C GLU A 152 10.40 2.57 3.81
N ASN A 153 9.41 2.74 4.68
CA ASN A 153 9.14 1.86 5.82
C ASN A 153 8.30 0.62 5.47
N ILE A 154 8.07 0.32 4.18
CA ILE A 154 7.24 -0.83 3.75
C ILE A 154 7.58 -2.14 4.49
N SER A 155 8.86 -2.49 4.63
CA SER A 155 9.28 -3.71 5.33
C SER A 155 8.85 -3.75 6.80
N LEU A 156 8.79 -2.59 7.45
CA LEU A 156 8.35 -2.46 8.84
C LEU A 156 6.83 -2.64 8.96
N TYR A 157 6.06 -2.00 8.07
CA TYR A 157 4.61 -2.21 7.97
C TYR A 157 4.26 -3.68 7.74
N LEU A 158 4.90 -4.33 6.76
CA LEU A 158 4.65 -5.74 6.45
C LEU A 158 4.88 -6.66 7.65
N THR A 159 5.92 -6.38 8.45
CA THR A 159 6.23 -7.15 9.65
C THR A 159 5.14 -6.98 10.70
N LEU A 160 4.80 -5.72 11.03
CA LEU A 160 3.79 -5.39 12.02
C LEU A 160 2.40 -5.95 11.62
N PHE A 161 2.00 -5.81 10.37
CA PHE A 161 0.72 -6.32 9.88
C PHE A 161 0.61 -7.85 9.97
N LYS A 162 1.69 -8.59 9.68
CA LYS A 162 1.72 -10.04 9.89
C LYS A 162 1.53 -10.42 11.36
N GLU A 163 2.20 -9.71 12.27
CA GLU A 163 2.06 -9.91 13.72
C GLU A 163 0.63 -9.60 14.20
N LEU A 164 0.00 -8.55 13.67
CA LEU A 164 -1.40 -8.22 13.96
C LEU A 164 -2.36 -9.33 13.52
N ILE A 165 -2.26 -9.77 12.27
CA ILE A 165 -3.10 -10.86 11.74
C ILE A 165 -2.95 -12.13 12.60
N GLN A 166 -1.72 -12.43 13.04
CA GLN A 166 -1.48 -13.61 13.87
C GLN A 166 -2.04 -13.44 15.29
N SER A 167 -1.99 -12.23 15.85
CA SER A 167 -2.42 -11.94 17.22
C SER A 167 -3.94 -11.81 17.36
N TYR A 168 -4.62 -11.42 16.28
CA TYR A 168 -6.06 -11.18 16.22
C TYR A 168 -6.69 -11.97 15.06
N PRO A 169 -6.73 -13.31 15.13
CA PRO A 169 -7.17 -14.15 14.03
C PRO A 169 -8.67 -14.03 13.68
N ASP A 170 -9.48 -13.53 14.62
CA ASP A 170 -10.92 -13.34 14.44
C ASP A 170 -11.26 -12.01 13.72
N ALA A 171 -10.33 -11.04 13.73
CA ALA A 171 -10.50 -9.75 13.09
C ALA A 171 -10.26 -9.84 11.57
N SER A 172 -10.98 -9.02 10.80
CA SER A 172 -10.83 -8.93 9.35
C SER A 172 -9.94 -7.75 8.96
N PHE A 173 -8.68 -8.02 8.63
CA PHE A 173 -7.72 -6.99 8.23
C PHE A 173 -7.66 -6.78 6.72
N TYR A 174 -7.78 -5.53 6.29
CA TYR A 174 -7.62 -5.09 4.90
C TYR A 174 -6.54 -4.01 4.79
N PHE A 175 -5.79 -4.06 3.69
CA PHE A 175 -4.69 -3.13 3.40
C PHE A 175 -5.06 -2.34 2.15
N MET A 176 -5.47 -1.08 2.35
CA MET A 176 -5.69 -0.20 1.23
C MET A 176 -4.34 0.19 0.63
N SER A 177 -4.27 0.21 -0.69
CA SER A 177 -3.18 0.84 -1.40
C SER A 177 -2.92 2.26 -0.87
N VAL A 178 -1.66 2.68 -0.78
CA VAL A 178 -1.34 4.11 -0.69
C VAL A 178 -1.84 4.76 -1.98
N ASN A 179 -2.70 5.76 -1.83
CA ASN A 179 -3.42 6.39 -2.95
C ASN A 179 -2.56 7.43 -3.70
N PRO A 180 -2.84 7.68 -5.00
CA PRO A 180 -2.00 8.51 -5.86
C PRO A 180 -1.89 9.96 -5.40
N VAL A 181 -0.76 10.58 -5.76
CA VAL A 181 -0.55 12.03 -5.62
C VAL A 181 -0.67 12.72 -6.97
N ASN A 182 -1.03 14.01 -6.95
CA ASN A 182 -0.81 14.85 -8.11
C ASN A 182 0.65 15.34 -8.06
N GLU A 183 1.53 14.71 -8.84
CA GLU A 183 2.98 14.96 -8.83
C GLU A 183 3.38 16.36 -9.32
N GLU A 184 2.53 17.03 -10.10
CA GLU A 184 2.81 18.41 -10.53
C GLU A 184 2.83 19.35 -9.30
N LYS A 185 1.91 19.12 -8.36
CA LYS A 185 1.73 19.92 -7.15
C LYS A 185 2.51 19.36 -5.96
N CYS A 186 2.50 18.05 -5.78
CA CYS A 186 3.09 17.38 -4.63
C CYS A 186 4.61 17.58 -4.59
N LYS A 187 5.15 17.75 -3.38
CA LYS A 187 6.59 17.82 -3.11
C LYS A 187 6.91 16.80 -2.04
N GLY A 188 7.83 15.87 -2.32
CA GLY A 188 8.38 14.94 -1.33
C GLY A 188 8.02 13.46 -1.54
N ILE A 189 7.00 13.15 -2.32
CA ILE A 189 6.62 11.76 -2.64
C ILE A 189 6.21 11.65 -4.11
N THR A 190 6.55 10.52 -4.75
CA THR A 190 6.18 10.20 -6.13
C THR A 190 5.22 9.02 -6.20
N ASN A 191 4.42 8.96 -7.26
CA ASN A 191 3.58 7.83 -7.59
C ASN A 191 4.40 6.56 -7.86
N ALA A 192 5.64 6.68 -8.36
CA ALA A 192 6.53 5.54 -8.54
C ALA A 192 6.92 4.89 -7.20
N GLU A 193 7.24 5.69 -6.19
CA GLU A 193 7.53 5.19 -4.83
C GLU A 193 6.29 4.56 -4.19
N ILE A 194 5.13 5.21 -4.35
CA ILE A 194 3.83 4.69 -3.90
C ILE A 194 3.53 3.33 -4.56
N GLN A 195 3.74 3.18 -5.87
CA GLN A 195 3.50 1.92 -6.57
C GLN A 195 4.44 0.81 -6.09
N ASN A 196 5.71 1.12 -5.76
CA ASN A 196 6.63 0.14 -5.17
C ASN A 196 6.15 -0.34 -3.78
N PHE A 197 5.67 0.59 -2.96
CA PHE A 197 5.06 0.26 -1.66
C PHE A 197 3.85 -0.64 -1.83
N ASN A 198 2.93 -0.25 -2.72
CA ASN A 198 1.69 -0.96 -3.03
C ASN A 198 1.95 -2.36 -3.59
N GLY A 199 2.94 -2.51 -4.47
CA GLY A 199 3.32 -3.81 -5.01
C GLY A 199 3.73 -4.81 -3.92
N SER A 200 4.43 -4.33 -2.90
CA SER A 200 4.83 -5.15 -1.76
C SER A 200 3.63 -5.53 -0.87
N LEU A 201 2.68 -4.62 -0.65
CA LEU A 201 1.43 -4.94 0.04
C LEU A 201 0.62 -5.99 -0.71
N GLN A 202 0.41 -5.79 -2.02
CA GLN A 202 -0.38 -6.68 -2.86
C GLN A 202 0.23 -8.08 -2.97
N GLU A 203 1.56 -8.18 -3.09
CA GLU A 203 2.27 -9.45 -3.14
C GLU A 203 2.07 -10.27 -1.85
N ILE A 204 2.10 -9.62 -0.69
CA ILE A 204 2.03 -10.30 0.61
C ILE A 204 0.58 -10.54 1.06
N PHE A 205 -0.33 -9.62 0.76
CA PHE A 205 -1.70 -9.61 1.29
C PHE A 205 -2.76 -9.65 0.20
N SER A 206 -2.47 -10.27 -0.95
CA SER A 206 -3.32 -10.29 -2.16
C SER A 206 -4.84 -10.41 -1.93
N ASN A 207 -5.29 -11.30 -1.04
CA ASN A 207 -6.72 -11.53 -0.75
C ASN A 207 -7.34 -10.50 0.23
N ARG A 208 -6.53 -9.60 0.78
CA ARG A 208 -6.87 -8.55 1.74
C ARG A 208 -6.47 -7.16 1.21
N TYR A 209 -5.99 -7.09 -0.03
CA TYR A 209 -5.51 -5.86 -0.64
C TYR A 209 -6.64 -5.12 -1.33
N LEU A 210 -6.85 -3.85 -0.98
CA LEU A 210 -7.85 -2.99 -1.61
C LEU A 210 -7.17 -2.01 -2.55
N ASP A 211 -7.35 -2.20 -3.86
CA ASP A 211 -6.70 -1.43 -4.93
C ASP A 211 -7.37 -0.05 -5.18
N CYS A 212 -7.38 0.78 -4.14
CA CYS A 212 -7.95 2.12 -4.22
C CYS A 212 -7.12 3.06 -5.12
N TYR A 213 -5.83 2.78 -5.30
CA TYR A 213 -4.94 3.53 -6.17
C TYR A 213 -5.45 3.48 -7.61
N ASN A 214 -5.63 2.28 -8.17
CA ASN A 214 -6.12 2.16 -9.53
C ASN A 214 -7.57 2.59 -9.68
N TYR A 215 -8.40 2.43 -8.63
CA TYR A 215 -9.73 3.02 -8.58
C TYR A 215 -9.69 4.54 -8.79
N LEU A 216 -8.81 5.26 -8.08
CA LEU A 216 -8.69 6.72 -8.24
C LEU A 216 -8.06 7.13 -9.57
N ILE A 217 -7.09 6.38 -10.09
CA ILE A 217 -6.55 6.64 -11.44
C ILE A 217 -7.65 6.51 -12.49
N LYS A 218 -8.50 5.48 -12.39
CA LYS A 218 -9.57 5.21 -13.35
C LYS A 218 -10.70 6.24 -13.29
N ASN A 219 -11.11 6.64 -12.08
CA ASN A 219 -12.29 7.50 -11.88
C ASN A 219 -11.94 8.99 -11.78
N GLY A 220 -10.65 9.32 -11.68
CA GLY A 220 -10.18 10.67 -11.42
C GLY A 220 -10.20 10.99 -9.91
N PHE A 221 -9.34 11.93 -9.52
CA PHE A 221 -9.24 12.41 -8.15
C PHE A 221 -8.71 13.84 -8.13
N ASP A 222 -9.08 14.59 -7.09
CA ASP A 222 -8.63 15.97 -6.90
C ASP A 222 -7.87 16.14 -5.59
N THR A 223 -6.88 17.03 -5.61
CA THR A 223 -6.06 17.37 -4.44
C THR A 223 -5.99 18.88 -4.24
N VAL A 224 -5.91 19.29 -2.97
CA VAL A 224 -5.74 20.69 -2.57
C VAL A 224 -4.30 21.14 -2.83
N ASP A 225 -3.32 20.35 -2.39
CA ASP A 225 -1.89 20.68 -2.42
C ASP A 225 -1.04 19.64 -3.17
N GLY A 226 -1.68 18.68 -3.84
CA GLY A 226 -1.03 17.56 -4.49
C GLY A 226 -1.01 16.27 -3.68
N LEU A 227 -1.16 16.36 -2.35
CA LEU A 227 -1.12 15.23 -1.43
C LEU A 227 -2.49 14.97 -0.79
N HIS A 228 -3.10 16.02 -0.24
CA HIS A 228 -4.37 15.96 0.49
C HIS A 228 -5.54 16.08 -0.46
N TYR A 229 -6.49 15.14 -0.34
CA TYR A 229 -7.66 15.06 -1.20
C TYR A 229 -8.70 16.13 -0.88
N THR A 230 -9.50 16.49 -1.90
CA THR A 230 -10.72 17.27 -1.68
C THR A 230 -11.75 16.46 -0.88
N GLN A 231 -12.75 17.12 -0.29
CA GLN A 231 -13.82 16.42 0.43
C GLN A 231 -14.52 15.38 -0.44
N ASP A 232 -14.81 15.73 -1.71
CA ASP A 232 -15.49 14.82 -2.63
C ASP A 232 -14.64 13.59 -2.95
N THR A 233 -13.33 13.76 -3.14
CA THR A 233 -12.41 12.64 -3.35
C THR A 233 -12.31 11.78 -2.09
N SER A 234 -12.26 12.39 -0.90
CA SER A 234 -12.25 11.65 0.37
C SER A 234 -13.51 10.81 0.56
N LYS A 235 -14.70 11.35 0.24
CA LYS A 235 -15.97 10.61 0.25
C LYS A 235 -15.97 9.47 -0.77
N ALA A 236 -15.42 9.71 -1.96
CA ALA A 236 -15.34 8.69 -3.00
C ALA A 236 -14.46 7.49 -2.59
N ILE A 237 -13.39 7.70 -1.82
CA ILE A 237 -12.61 6.54 -1.33
C ILE A 237 -13.30 5.86 -0.14
N HIS A 238 -13.98 6.59 0.76
CA HIS A 238 -14.78 5.96 1.81
C HIS A 238 -15.86 5.05 1.22
N GLN A 239 -16.58 5.52 0.20
CA GLN A 239 -17.56 4.72 -0.53
C GLN A 239 -16.93 3.48 -1.18
N TYR A 240 -15.77 3.65 -1.84
CA TYR A 240 -15.03 2.51 -2.41
C TYR A 240 -14.70 1.46 -1.35
N LEU A 241 -14.22 1.86 -0.17
CA LEU A 241 -13.92 0.93 0.92
C LEU A 241 -15.18 0.17 1.37
N THR A 242 -16.28 0.90 1.58
CA THR A 242 -17.56 0.31 1.97
C THR A 242 -18.03 -0.72 0.95
N ASP A 243 -17.99 -0.39 -0.34
CA ASP A 243 -18.41 -1.29 -1.41
C ASP A 243 -17.51 -2.52 -1.54
N GLN A 244 -16.20 -2.37 -1.39
CA GLN A 244 -15.26 -3.49 -1.48
C GLN A 244 -15.28 -4.44 -0.28
N ILE A 245 -15.79 -4.00 0.87
CA ILE A 245 -15.81 -4.81 2.09
C ILE A 245 -17.16 -5.50 2.27
N PHE A 246 -18.27 -4.80 1.99
CA PHE A 246 -19.61 -5.28 2.32
C PHE A 246 -20.47 -5.63 1.08
N HIS A 247 -20.06 -5.21 -0.12
CA HIS A 247 -20.85 -5.39 -1.35
C HIS A 247 -20.11 -6.13 -2.48
N SER A 248 -18.94 -6.71 -2.18
CA SER A 248 -18.05 -7.41 -3.12
C SER A 248 -18.36 -8.89 -3.33
#